data_AF-C7DIR2-F1
#
_entry.id   AF-C7DIR2-F1
#
_cell.length_a   1.000
_cell.length_b   1.000
_cell.length_c   1.000
_cell.angle_alpha   90.00
_cell.angle_beta   90.00
_cell.angle_gamma   90.00
#
_symmetry.space_group_name_H-M   'P 1'
#
loop_
_entity.id
_entity.type
_entity.pdbx_description
1 polymer ?
#
loop_
_entity_poly.entity_id
_entity_poly.type
_entity_poly.pdbx_seq_one_letter_code
_entity_poly.pdbx_strand_id
1 'polypeptide(L)'
;MLKYYNIEINIMQEVPEAVRAALEELKSKHRHHLQLRKCEGGYYVSEATSKWDPEKGRNRAISIYVGKITDSGEFIGPVRKRSSTRGIDNLDQYMKIGKERSKAKEKQQFESEYEPLILKELSTNPRDGIAAISKRIGLPYSTTQYWIKKLEKKYGIHYTIEHWFLRNLGFDRYIAIAKFKDKRPNASELKKEVEKNPYIQLAVLTRGAYDLFLFMVAPDIRFAEDTVYDLRSSPVFENCPGTWYSSYYQQGIGHIMLRDSFFDILKNKIWQRTKETPRKQKDQLFLREYATLKELNNNGLIEFSKIDEKYNLKEGSAQYTYHKLIAEDMMKRITIAMDKPPIKDTAIIIAEQLDVNKFNAHKKDYYIETLSDSNTPLNKYIFAGDIGSPYGIILITTTYSDGEIEKIEESLIRSMRGCTLRTSIVSSILTGNLGFRKIDTSKTWIYEKLLKEYNKQ
;
A
#
# COMPACT_ATOMS: atom_id res chain seq x y z
N MET A 1 28.14 -40.19 -11.76
CA MET A 1 27.91 -39.18 -12.81
C MET A 1 27.85 -39.94 -14.14
N LEU A 2 26.66 -40.37 -14.57
CA LEU A 2 26.47 -41.18 -15.78
C LEU A 2 26.69 -40.31 -17.01
N LYS A 3 27.65 -40.67 -17.87
CA LYS A 3 27.90 -40.01 -19.15
C LYS A 3 26.80 -40.43 -20.13
N TYR A 4 25.93 -39.51 -20.49
CA TYR A 4 24.89 -39.74 -21.50
C TYR A 4 25.44 -39.36 -22.89
N TYR A 5 25.47 -40.32 -23.81
CA TYR A 5 25.70 -40.05 -25.23
C TYR A 5 24.36 -39.76 -25.91
N ASN A 6 24.21 -38.56 -26.50
CA ASN A 6 23.11 -38.26 -27.44
C ASN A 6 23.53 -38.81 -28.82
N ILE A 7 23.08 -40.01 -29.15
CA ILE A 7 23.33 -40.66 -30.44
C ILE A 7 21.96 -40.81 -31.10
N GLU A 8 21.62 -39.93 -32.04
CA GLU A 8 20.24 -39.83 -32.53
C GLU A 8 20.02 -40.39 -33.95
N ILE A 9 21.05 -40.91 -34.66
CA ILE A 9 20.87 -41.14 -36.12
C ILE A 9 21.25 -42.55 -36.62
N ASN A 10 21.92 -43.43 -35.85
CA ASN A 10 22.30 -44.76 -36.38
C ASN A 10 21.78 -45.99 -35.60
N ILE A 11 20.86 -45.80 -34.64
CA ILE A 11 20.40 -46.90 -33.76
C ILE A 11 19.17 -47.63 -34.30
N MET A 12 18.48 -47.13 -35.34
CA MET A 12 17.28 -47.85 -35.83
C MET A 12 17.60 -49.29 -36.30
N GLN A 13 18.83 -49.61 -36.70
CA GLN A 13 19.23 -50.98 -37.09
C GLN A 13 19.42 -51.95 -35.90
N GLU A 14 19.54 -51.47 -34.66
CA GLU A 14 19.76 -52.31 -33.46
C GLU A 14 18.58 -52.31 -32.47
N VAL A 15 17.44 -51.70 -32.82
CA VAL A 15 16.23 -51.75 -31.99
C VAL A 15 15.43 -53.02 -32.33
N PRO A 16 15.14 -53.90 -31.34
CA PRO A 16 14.31 -55.08 -31.55
C PRO A 16 12.98 -54.73 -32.21
N GLU A 17 12.50 -55.61 -33.07
CA GLU A 17 11.26 -55.39 -33.83
C GLU A 17 10.05 -55.15 -32.91
N ALA A 18 9.98 -55.88 -31.79
CA ALA A 18 8.94 -55.69 -30.77
C ALA A 18 8.95 -54.29 -30.15
N VAL A 19 10.14 -53.73 -29.87
CA VAL A 19 10.29 -52.37 -29.34
C VAL A 19 9.89 -51.35 -30.39
N ARG A 20 10.24 -51.59 -31.67
CA ARG A 20 9.88 -50.72 -32.79
C ARG A 20 8.36 -50.67 -32.98
N ALA A 21 7.68 -51.83 -32.94
CA ALA A 21 6.22 -51.91 -33.02
C ALA A 21 5.53 -51.14 -31.89
N ALA A 22 5.97 -51.34 -30.64
CA ALA A 22 5.44 -50.62 -29.48
C ALA A 22 5.67 -49.10 -29.57
N LEU A 23 6.82 -48.66 -30.08
CA LEU A 23 7.11 -47.25 -30.30
C LEU A 23 6.20 -46.64 -31.37
N GLU A 24 5.94 -47.34 -32.47
CA GLU A 24 5.01 -46.86 -33.52
C GLU A 24 3.57 -46.77 -33.00
N GLU A 25 3.13 -47.73 -32.19
CA GLU A 25 1.82 -47.64 -31.51
C GLU A 25 1.75 -46.40 -30.60
N LEU A 26 2.81 -46.13 -29.82
CA LEU A 26 2.87 -44.92 -29.00
C LEU A 26 2.88 -43.64 -29.84
N LYS A 27 3.61 -43.61 -30.97
CA LYS A 27 3.61 -42.45 -31.87
C LYS A 27 2.20 -42.12 -32.38
N SER A 28 1.33 -43.11 -32.57
CA SER A 28 -0.07 -42.87 -32.97
C SER A 28 -0.91 -42.15 -31.89
N LYS A 29 -0.52 -42.27 -30.62
CA LYS A 29 -1.23 -41.70 -29.45
C LYS A 29 -0.65 -40.35 -28.99
N HIS A 30 0.54 -39.99 -29.47
CA HIS A 30 1.25 -38.77 -29.06
C HIS A 30 1.35 -37.77 -30.21
N ARG A 31 1.30 -36.47 -29.87
CA ARG A 31 1.30 -35.39 -30.88
C ARG A 31 2.70 -34.93 -31.25
N HIS A 32 3.67 -35.10 -30.36
CA HIS A 32 5.04 -34.66 -30.59
C HIS A 32 5.97 -35.84 -30.87
N HIS A 33 7.19 -35.53 -31.29
CA HIS A 33 8.20 -36.52 -31.60
C HIS A 33 8.58 -37.33 -30.35
N LEU A 34 8.55 -38.66 -30.44
CA LEU A 34 9.02 -39.55 -29.39
C LEU A 34 10.49 -39.89 -29.62
N GLN A 35 11.32 -39.53 -28.64
CA GLN A 35 12.72 -39.93 -28.54
C GLN A 35 12.84 -41.23 -27.75
N LEU A 36 13.48 -42.23 -28.35
CA LEU A 36 13.84 -43.49 -27.70
C LEU A 36 15.30 -43.44 -27.27
N ARG A 37 15.59 -43.75 -26.00
CA ARG A 37 16.96 -43.90 -25.49
C ARG A 37 17.13 -45.27 -24.87
N LYS A 38 18.13 -46.02 -25.34
CA LYS A 38 18.54 -47.28 -24.69
C LYS A 38 19.32 -46.95 -23.42
N CYS A 39 18.92 -47.54 -22.30
CA CYS A 39 19.65 -47.48 -21.03
C CYS A 39 19.69 -48.88 -20.43
N GLU A 40 20.51 -49.09 -19.40
CA GLU A 40 20.57 -50.39 -18.72
C GLU A 40 19.17 -50.82 -18.24
N GLY A 41 18.73 -51.97 -18.74
CA GLY A 41 17.44 -52.57 -18.42
C GLY A 41 16.27 -52.21 -19.33
N GLY A 42 16.44 -51.43 -20.41
CA GLY A 42 15.42 -51.29 -21.47
C GLY A 42 15.44 -49.97 -22.24
N TYR A 43 14.34 -49.67 -22.91
CA TYR A 43 14.23 -48.52 -23.82
C TYR A 43 13.31 -47.44 -23.24
N TYR A 44 13.86 -46.26 -22.96
CA TYR A 44 13.14 -45.16 -22.32
C TYR A 44 12.59 -44.21 -23.38
N VAL A 45 11.29 -43.95 -23.31
CA VAL A 45 10.57 -43.11 -24.25
C VAL A 45 10.34 -41.75 -23.63
N SER A 46 10.71 -40.69 -24.33
CA SER A 46 10.39 -39.31 -23.98
C SER A 46 9.71 -38.61 -25.13
N GLU A 47 8.65 -37.87 -24.86
CA GLU A 47 8.03 -36.98 -25.84
C GLU A 47 8.80 -35.67 -25.83
N ALA A 48 9.34 -35.25 -26.98
CA ALA A 48 10.26 -34.12 -27.10
C ALA A 48 9.83 -33.15 -28.19
N THR A 49 10.12 -31.87 -27.95
CA THR A 49 9.99 -30.79 -28.93
C THR A 49 11.12 -29.79 -28.72
N SER A 50 11.36 -28.94 -29.72
CA SER A 50 12.31 -27.83 -29.60
C SER A 50 11.56 -26.51 -29.74
N LYS A 51 11.82 -25.57 -28.84
CA LYS A 51 11.31 -24.20 -28.94
C LYS A 51 12.44 -23.20 -28.90
N TRP A 52 12.36 -22.18 -29.73
CA TRP A 52 13.28 -21.06 -29.69
C TRP A 52 13.18 -20.34 -28.34
N ASP A 53 14.30 -20.19 -27.65
CA ASP A 53 14.41 -19.45 -26.39
C ASP A 53 15.07 -18.09 -26.70
N PRO A 54 14.29 -16.99 -26.78
CA PRO A 54 14.79 -15.69 -27.20
C PRO A 54 15.81 -15.10 -26.21
N GLU A 55 15.71 -15.43 -24.92
CA GLU A 55 16.67 -14.95 -23.91
C GLU A 55 18.06 -15.55 -24.12
N LYS A 56 18.12 -16.80 -24.60
CA LYS A 56 19.38 -17.53 -24.80
C LYS A 56 19.84 -17.56 -26.25
N GLY A 57 19.05 -16.99 -27.18
CA GLY A 57 19.33 -16.99 -28.61
C GLY A 57 19.54 -18.39 -29.19
N ARG A 58 18.87 -19.42 -28.66
CA ARG A 58 19.04 -20.81 -29.12
C ARG A 58 17.78 -21.65 -28.94
N ASN A 59 17.66 -22.73 -29.72
CA ASN A 59 16.61 -23.73 -29.50
C ASN A 59 16.82 -24.45 -28.17
N ARG A 60 15.79 -24.45 -27.33
CA ARG A 60 15.72 -25.20 -26.09
C ARG A 60 14.89 -26.47 -26.32
N ALA A 61 15.53 -27.62 -26.16
CA ALA A 61 14.84 -28.90 -26.15
C ALA A 61 13.99 -29.02 -24.88
N ILE A 62 12.72 -29.38 -25.04
CA ILE A 62 11.78 -29.66 -23.95
C ILE A 62 11.34 -31.11 -24.13
N SER A 63 11.63 -31.94 -23.14
CA SER A 63 11.21 -33.35 -23.15
C SER A 63 10.47 -33.72 -21.87
N ILE A 64 9.49 -34.60 -22.00
CA ILE A 64 8.79 -35.22 -20.87
C ILE A 64 8.90 -36.74 -20.99
N TYR A 65 9.21 -37.40 -19.88
CA TYR A 65 9.32 -38.85 -19.84
C TYR A 65 7.93 -39.50 -19.92
N VAL A 66 7.74 -40.37 -20.91
CA VAL A 66 6.45 -41.03 -21.20
C VAL A 66 6.39 -42.39 -20.53
N GLY A 67 7.48 -43.16 -20.56
CA GLY A 67 7.54 -44.50 -19.99
C GLY A 67 8.71 -45.31 -20.52
N LYS A 68 8.72 -46.61 -20.27
CA LYS A 68 9.78 -47.54 -20.67
C LYS A 68 9.17 -48.67 -21.49
N ILE A 69 9.81 -49.06 -22.58
CA ILE A 69 9.52 -50.26 -23.35
C ILE A 69 10.57 -51.32 -22.97
N THR A 70 10.12 -52.52 -22.60
CA THR A 70 11.01 -53.66 -22.33
C THR A 70 11.56 -54.25 -23.63
N ASP A 71 12.56 -55.12 -23.57
CA ASP A 71 13.10 -55.78 -24.77
C ASP A 71 12.06 -56.64 -25.50
N SER A 72 11.02 -57.10 -24.79
CA SER A 72 9.87 -57.84 -25.33
C SER A 72 8.80 -56.95 -25.99
N GLY A 73 8.96 -55.62 -25.97
CA GLY A 73 7.99 -54.67 -26.52
C GLY A 73 6.87 -54.24 -25.56
N GLU A 74 6.89 -54.67 -24.29
CA GLU A 74 5.88 -54.25 -23.31
C GLU A 74 6.12 -52.81 -22.85
N PHE A 75 5.09 -51.95 -22.95
CA PHE A 75 5.16 -50.57 -22.47
C PHE A 75 4.74 -50.45 -21.00
N ILE A 76 5.67 -49.97 -20.18
CA ILE A 76 5.49 -49.68 -18.77
C ILE A 76 5.43 -48.16 -18.59
N GLY A 77 4.27 -47.67 -18.14
CA GLY A 77 4.06 -46.26 -17.80
C GLY A 77 5.00 -45.77 -16.67
N PRO A 78 5.08 -44.46 -16.45
CA PRO A 78 6.03 -43.90 -15.50
C PRO A 78 5.59 -44.20 -14.06
N VAL A 79 6.31 -45.09 -13.38
CA VAL A 79 6.00 -45.58 -12.01
C VAL A 79 6.00 -44.46 -10.97
N ARG A 80 6.80 -43.41 -11.16
CA ARG A 80 6.84 -42.21 -10.30
C ARG A 80 6.97 -40.94 -11.15
N LYS A 81 5.90 -40.15 -11.26
CA LYS A 81 5.98 -38.79 -11.82
C LYS A 81 6.72 -37.89 -10.83
N ARG A 82 7.69 -37.07 -11.30
CA ARG A 82 8.33 -36.04 -10.45
C ARG A 82 7.27 -35.09 -9.92
N SER A 83 7.51 -34.43 -8.79
CA SER A 83 6.58 -33.39 -8.27
C SER A 83 6.27 -32.33 -9.33
N SER A 84 7.23 -32.03 -10.22
CA SER A 84 7.08 -31.09 -11.33
C SER A 84 6.22 -31.59 -12.50
N THR A 85 5.98 -32.91 -12.62
CA THR A 85 5.21 -33.54 -13.70
C THR A 85 3.99 -34.34 -13.22
N ARG A 86 3.66 -34.27 -11.93
CA ARG A 86 2.50 -34.95 -11.34
C ARG A 86 1.21 -34.36 -11.94
N GLY A 87 0.33 -35.23 -12.46
CA GLY A 87 -0.92 -34.82 -13.11
C GLY A 87 -0.76 -34.25 -14.53
N ILE A 88 0.42 -34.39 -15.14
CA ILE A 88 0.66 -33.99 -16.53
C ILE A 88 0.69 -35.23 -17.40
N ASP A 89 -0.14 -35.26 -18.44
CA ASP A 89 -0.34 -36.45 -19.28
C ASP A 89 0.36 -36.36 -20.62
N ASN A 90 0.71 -35.14 -21.07
CA ASN A 90 1.42 -34.93 -22.33
C ASN A 90 2.29 -33.67 -22.32
N LEU A 91 3.14 -33.53 -23.34
CA LEU A 91 4.06 -32.41 -23.48
C LEU A 91 3.36 -31.05 -23.64
N ASP A 92 2.16 -31.00 -24.24
CA ASP A 92 1.39 -29.75 -24.39
C ASP A 92 0.97 -29.17 -23.04
N GLN A 93 0.43 -30.01 -22.15
CA GLN A 93 0.09 -29.61 -20.78
C GLN A 93 1.34 -29.15 -20.02
N TYR A 94 2.47 -29.86 -20.18
CA TYR A 94 3.75 -29.47 -19.58
C TYR A 94 4.19 -28.07 -20.03
N MET A 95 4.14 -27.81 -21.33
CA MET A 95 4.51 -26.51 -21.91
C MET A 95 3.55 -25.40 -21.47
N LYS A 96 2.25 -25.70 -21.35
CA LYS A 96 1.25 -24.74 -20.85
C LYS A 96 1.54 -24.35 -19.40
N ILE A 97 1.74 -25.33 -18.52
CA ILE A 97 2.10 -25.09 -17.11
C ILE A 97 3.45 -24.37 -17.00
N GLY A 98 4.43 -24.73 -17.83
CA GLY A 98 5.73 -24.04 -17.89
C GLY A 98 5.60 -22.57 -18.27
N LYS A 99 4.79 -22.25 -19.28
CA LYS A 99 4.47 -20.86 -19.66
C LYS A 99 3.75 -20.12 -18.55
N GLU A 100 2.77 -20.74 -17.90
CA GLU A 100 2.04 -20.14 -16.76
C GLU A 100 2.98 -19.87 -15.58
N ARG A 101 3.91 -20.79 -15.28
CA ARG A 101 4.94 -20.59 -14.24
C ARG A 101 5.92 -19.47 -14.60
N SER A 102 6.37 -19.37 -15.86
CA SER A 102 7.25 -18.28 -16.30
C SER A 102 6.54 -16.94 -16.15
N LYS A 103 5.30 -16.84 -16.65
CA LYS A 103 4.46 -15.64 -16.49
C LYS A 103 4.22 -15.30 -15.01
N ALA A 104 4.02 -16.30 -14.15
CA ALA A 104 3.86 -16.08 -12.72
C ALA A 104 5.14 -15.55 -12.07
N LYS A 105 6.31 -16.07 -12.45
CA LYS A 105 7.61 -15.58 -11.98
C LYS A 105 7.92 -14.18 -12.46
N GLU A 106 7.75 -13.90 -13.75
CA GLU A 106 7.91 -12.56 -14.33
C GLU A 106 6.95 -11.57 -13.65
N LYS A 107 5.69 -11.97 -13.43
CA LYS A 107 4.71 -11.17 -12.69
C LYS A 107 5.15 -10.91 -11.26
N GLN A 108 5.63 -11.94 -10.55
CA GLN A 108 6.09 -11.80 -9.16
C GLN A 108 7.33 -10.91 -9.07
N GLN A 109 8.28 -11.07 -9.99
CA GLN A 109 9.47 -10.21 -10.08
C GLN A 109 9.06 -8.77 -10.35
N PHE A 110 8.17 -8.55 -11.33
CA PHE A 110 7.66 -7.22 -11.62
C PHE A 110 6.96 -6.59 -10.41
N GLU A 111 6.08 -7.35 -9.74
CA GLU A 111 5.37 -6.90 -8.54
C GLU A 111 6.35 -6.56 -7.41
N SER A 112 7.47 -7.27 -7.27
CA SER A 112 8.47 -6.97 -6.25
C SER A 112 9.35 -5.76 -6.55
N GLU A 113 9.55 -5.43 -7.83
CA GLU A 113 10.50 -4.39 -8.27
C GLU A 113 9.81 -3.06 -8.56
N TYR A 114 8.76 -3.08 -9.39
CA TYR A 114 8.16 -1.86 -9.94
C TYR A 114 6.93 -1.39 -9.19
N GLU A 115 6.23 -2.29 -8.48
CA GLU A 115 5.05 -1.90 -7.73
C GLU A 115 5.36 -0.82 -6.68
N PRO A 116 6.39 -0.94 -5.81
CA PRO A 116 6.71 0.11 -4.85
C PRO A 116 7.12 1.42 -5.54
N LEU A 117 7.79 1.36 -6.70
CA LEU A 117 8.21 2.54 -7.45
C LEU A 117 7.01 3.29 -8.03
N ILE A 118 6.07 2.60 -8.66
CA ILE A 118 4.84 3.21 -9.19
C ILE A 118 4.04 3.84 -8.05
N LEU A 119 3.91 3.13 -6.92
CA LEU A 119 3.19 3.66 -5.75
C LEU A 119 3.87 4.91 -5.16
N LYS A 120 5.21 4.97 -5.16
CA LYS A 120 5.98 6.17 -4.78
C LYS A 120 5.70 7.36 -5.68
N GLU A 121 5.71 7.14 -6.99
CA GLU A 121 5.42 8.19 -7.97
C GLU A 121 3.99 8.72 -7.80
N LEU A 122 3.00 7.82 -7.71
CA LEU A 122 1.60 8.20 -7.51
C LEU A 122 1.34 8.88 -6.15
N SER A 123 2.07 8.50 -5.09
CA SER A 123 1.97 9.16 -3.77
C SER A 123 2.65 10.52 -3.75
N THR A 124 3.60 10.77 -4.64
CA THR A 124 4.38 12.01 -4.68
C THR A 124 3.70 13.08 -5.52
N ASN A 125 3.27 12.73 -6.74
CA ASN A 125 2.43 13.59 -7.56
C ASN A 125 1.74 12.78 -8.67
N PRO A 126 0.50 12.34 -8.46
CA PRO A 126 -0.22 11.53 -9.44
C PRO A 126 -0.74 12.36 -10.62
N ARG A 127 -0.69 13.70 -10.55
CA ARG A 127 -1.03 14.57 -11.70
C ARG A 127 0.09 14.67 -12.73
N ASP A 128 1.27 14.13 -12.45
CA ASP A 128 2.31 13.98 -13.46
C ASP A 128 1.82 13.07 -14.58
N GLY A 129 2.04 13.48 -15.83
CA GLY A 129 1.65 12.66 -16.98
C GLY A 129 2.34 11.30 -16.95
N ILE A 130 1.64 10.25 -17.41
CA ILE A 130 2.15 8.86 -17.41
C ILE A 130 3.52 8.76 -18.09
N ALA A 131 3.79 9.57 -19.12
CA ALA A 131 5.09 9.62 -19.79
C ALA A 131 6.23 10.07 -18.86
N ALA A 132 5.99 11.03 -17.97
CA ALA A 132 6.96 11.49 -16.99
C ALA A 132 7.22 10.41 -15.93
N ILE A 133 6.16 9.77 -15.43
CA ILE A 133 6.25 8.65 -14.48
C ILE A 133 7.03 7.49 -15.12
N SER A 134 6.65 7.08 -16.34
CA SER A 134 7.31 6.04 -17.15
C SER A 134 8.80 6.29 -17.31
N LYS A 135 9.21 7.52 -17.62
CA LYS A 135 10.61 7.91 -17.77
C LYS A 135 11.39 7.79 -16.45
N ARG A 136 10.80 8.20 -15.32
CA ARG A 136 11.46 8.14 -14.00
C ARG A 136 11.64 6.71 -13.49
N ILE A 137 10.66 5.83 -13.73
CA ILE A 137 10.72 4.43 -13.29
C ILE A 137 11.44 3.50 -14.28
N GLY A 138 11.74 3.96 -15.50
CA GLY A 138 12.42 3.16 -16.51
C GLY A 138 11.54 2.10 -17.19
N LEU A 139 10.22 2.28 -17.22
CA LEU A 139 9.27 1.36 -17.86
C LEU A 139 8.69 1.97 -19.15
N PRO A 140 8.32 1.15 -20.16
CA PRO A 140 7.55 1.62 -21.30
C PRO A 140 6.22 2.29 -20.88
N TYR A 141 5.78 3.28 -21.65
CA TYR A 141 4.54 4.03 -21.37
C TYR A 141 3.32 3.11 -21.20
N SER A 142 3.13 2.18 -22.15
CA SER A 142 1.99 1.24 -22.15
C SER A 142 2.02 0.32 -20.93
N THR A 143 3.21 -0.18 -20.57
CA THR A 143 3.42 -0.98 -19.36
C THR A 143 3.09 -0.18 -18.11
N THR A 144 3.59 1.05 -18.00
CA THR A 144 3.32 1.96 -16.87
C THR A 144 1.83 2.21 -16.72
N GLN A 145 1.14 2.57 -17.81
CA GLN A 145 -0.31 2.80 -17.81
C GLN A 145 -1.10 1.56 -17.38
N TYR A 146 -0.75 0.39 -17.91
CA TYR A 146 -1.36 -0.88 -17.54
C TYR A 146 -1.24 -1.14 -16.03
N TRP A 147 -0.04 -0.94 -15.48
CA TRP A 147 0.22 -1.19 -14.07
C TRP A 147 -0.45 -0.18 -13.15
N ILE A 148 -0.46 1.11 -13.47
CA ILE A 148 -1.21 2.11 -12.70
C ILE A 148 -2.67 1.66 -12.57
N LYS A 149 -3.35 1.34 -13.67
CA LYS A 149 -4.75 0.87 -13.66
C LYS A 149 -4.94 -0.42 -12.85
N LYS A 150 -3.98 -1.35 -12.96
CA LYS A 150 -4.01 -2.59 -12.20
C LYS A 150 -3.88 -2.33 -10.69
N LEU A 151 -2.97 -1.44 -10.28
CA LEU A 151 -2.74 -1.09 -8.88
C LEU A 151 -3.90 -0.27 -8.30
N GLU A 152 -4.48 0.64 -9.09
CA GLU A 152 -5.70 1.35 -8.73
C GLU A 152 -6.82 0.39 -8.34
N LYS A 153 -7.06 -0.62 -9.19
CA LYS A 153 -8.05 -1.66 -8.90
C LYS A 153 -7.64 -2.57 -7.75
N LYS A 154 -6.37 -2.99 -7.68
CA LYS A 154 -5.85 -3.91 -6.66
C LYS A 154 -5.98 -3.33 -5.26
N TYR A 155 -5.62 -2.06 -5.09
CA TYR A 155 -5.55 -1.40 -3.79
C TYR A 155 -6.70 -0.46 -3.49
N GLY A 156 -7.66 -0.30 -4.41
CA GLY A 156 -8.72 0.71 -4.27
C GLY A 156 -8.09 2.08 -4.11
N ILE A 157 -7.21 2.46 -5.04
CA ILE A 157 -6.55 3.76 -4.97
C ILE A 157 -7.56 4.84 -5.35
N HIS A 158 -7.65 5.85 -4.50
CA HIS A 158 -8.27 7.12 -4.84
C HIS A 158 -7.25 8.25 -4.66
N TYR A 159 -7.49 9.34 -5.38
CA TYR A 159 -6.59 10.49 -5.43
C TYR A 159 -7.16 11.61 -4.57
N THR A 160 -6.35 12.22 -3.73
CA THR A 160 -6.77 13.24 -2.76
C THR A 160 -5.67 14.27 -2.52
N ILE A 161 -5.93 15.27 -1.67
CA ILE A 161 -4.96 16.31 -1.30
C ILE A 161 -4.23 15.98 0.00
N GLU A 162 -2.93 16.24 0.05
CA GLU A 162 -2.20 16.36 1.31
C GLU A 162 -2.35 17.80 1.81
N HIS A 163 -3.14 17.98 2.87
CA HIS A 163 -3.57 19.28 3.37
C HIS A 163 -2.48 19.97 4.22
N TRP A 164 -2.20 21.25 3.93
CA TRP A 164 -1.37 22.14 4.77
C TRP A 164 -2.14 23.38 5.27
N PHE A 165 -3.27 23.69 4.63
CA PHE A 165 -4.08 24.88 4.90
C PHE A 165 -4.74 24.93 6.29
N LEU A 166 -4.80 23.83 7.05
CA LEU A 166 -5.58 23.78 8.30
C LEU A 166 -5.24 24.95 9.22
N ARG A 167 -3.94 25.15 9.50
CA ARG A 167 -3.48 26.23 10.36
C ARG A 167 -3.74 27.62 9.77
N ASN A 168 -3.66 27.76 8.45
CA ASN A 168 -3.94 29.02 7.76
C ASN A 168 -5.42 29.40 7.87
N LEU A 169 -6.32 28.43 8.00
CA LEU A 169 -7.76 28.63 8.18
C LEU A 169 -8.20 28.65 9.66
N GLY A 170 -7.24 28.64 10.59
CA GLY A 170 -7.50 28.68 12.02
C GLY A 170 -7.98 27.35 12.58
N PHE A 171 -7.44 26.23 12.08
CA PHE A 171 -7.66 24.90 12.63
C PHE A 171 -6.34 24.22 12.96
N ASP A 172 -6.31 23.55 14.11
CA ASP A 172 -5.24 22.68 14.56
C ASP A 172 -5.70 21.22 14.59
N ARG A 173 -4.74 20.31 14.75
CA ARG A 173 -4.95 18.88 14.77
C ARG A 173 -4.90 18.37 16.20
N TYR A 174 -5.86 17.52 16.54
CA TYR A 174 -5.98 16.93 17.86
C TYR A 174 -6.19 15.43 17.74
N ILE A 175 -5.78 14.71 18.77
CA ILE A 175 -6.13 13.31 18.95
C ILE A 175 -6.91 13.17 20.25
N ALA A 176 -7.77 12.16 20.31
CA ALA A 176 -8.30 11.66 21.56
C ALA A 176 -8.24 10.14 21.59
N ILE A 177 -7.85 9.58 22.73
CA ILE A 177 -7.80 8.14 22.95
C ILE A 177 -8.56 7.79 24.21
N ALA A 178 -9.24 6.64 24.20
CA ALA A 178 -10.00 6.19 25.35
C ALA A 178 -9.71 4.72 25.68
N LYS A 179 -9.69 4.42 26.97
CA LYS A 179 -9.67 3.06 27.51
C LYS A 179 -10.92 2.85 28.36
N PHE A 180 -11.81 1.97 27.95
CA PHE A 180 -13.01 1.65 28.73
C PHE A 180 -12.68 0.61 29.81
N LYS A 181 -13.36 0.69 30.95
CA LYS A 181 -13.14 -0.24 32.07
C LYS A 181 -13.88 -1.56 31.83
N ASP A 182 -15.21 -1.52 31.94
CA ASP A 182 -16.03 -2.73 31.98
C ASP A 182 -16.97 -2.86 30.78
N LYS A 183 -17.48 -1.74 30.27
CA LYS A 183 -18.47 -1.69 29.19
C LYS A 183 -17.94 -0.87 28.01
N ARG A 184 -18.10 -1.42 26.81
CA ARG A 184 -17.74 -0.78 25.55
C ARG A 184 -19.00 -0.36 24.80
N PRO A 185 -18.98 0.78 24.10
CA PRO A 185 -20.09 1.18 23.25
C PRO A 185 -20.24 0.21 22.07
N ASN A 186 -21.48 0.03 21.59
CA ASN A 186 -21.73 -0.73 20.39
C ASN A 186 -21.10 -0.03 19.17
N ALA A 187 -20.37 -0.76 18.33
CA ALA A 187 -19.66 -0.18 17.20
C ALA A 187 -20.59 0.55 16.19
N SER A 188 -21.80 0.05 15.98
CA SER A 188 -22.76 0.67 15.05
C SER A 188 -23.37 1.95 15.62
N GLU A 189 -23.68 1.98 16.91
CA GLU A 189 -24.21 3.17 17.58
C GLU A 189 -23.12 4.24 17.68
N LEU A 190 -21.92 3.82 18.05
CA LEU A 190 -20.76 4.68 18.12
C LEU A 190 -20.44 5.31 16.77
N LYS A 191 -20.47 4.52 15.69
CA LYS A 191 -20.29 5.04 14.33
C LYS A 191 -21.28 6.17 14.01
N LYS A 192 -22.56 5.96 14.28
CA LYS A 192 -23.60 6.98 14.06
C LYS A 192 -23.34 8.23 14.89
N GLU A 193 -22.86 8.08 16.13
CA GLU A 193 -22.57 9.20 17.00
C GLU A 193 -21.38 10.03 16.50
N VAL A 194 -20.25 9.39 16.18
CA VAL A 194 -19.04 10.10 15.70
C VAL A 194 -19.25 10.73 14.32
N GLU A 195 -20.09 10.14 13.46
CA GLU A 195 -20.36 10.67 12.12
C GLU A 195 -21.10 12.01 12.14
N LYS A 196 -21.89 12.29 13.20
CA LYS A 196 -22.60 13.56 13.38
C LYS A 196 -21.67 14.76 13.50
N ASN A 197 -20.48 14.56 14.05
CA ASN A 197 -19.54 15.65 14.30
C ASN A 197 -18.57 15.79 13.10
N PRO A 198 -18.64 16.90 12.32
CA PRO A 198 -17.81 17.09 11.15
C PRO A 198 -16.35 17.43 11.46
N TYR A 199 -16.00 17.72 12.73
CA TYR A 199 -14.63 17.98 13.19
C TYR A 199 -13.85 16.68 13.46
N ILE A 200 -14.54 15.57 13.74
CA ILE A 200 -13.94 14.22 13.85
C ILE A 200 -13.64 13.69 12.44
N GLN A 201 -12.37 13.67 12.05
CA GLN A 201 -11.96 13.25 10.69
C GLN A 201 -11.71 11.75 10.61
N LEU A 202 -11.34 11.10 11.71
CA LEU A 202 -11.13 9.66 11.79
C LEU A 202 -11.50 9.16 13.19
N ALA A 203 -12.19 8.03 13.24
CA ALA A 203 -12.47 7.31 14.47
C ALA A 203 -12.28 5.81 14.25
N VAL A 204 -11.52 5.16 15.12
CA VAL A 204 -11.23 3.72 15.02
C VAL A 204 -11.36 3.05 16.38
N LEU A 205 -11.99 1.86 16.39
CA LEU A 205 -11.94 0.97 17.54
C LEU A 205 -10.68 0.14 17.49
N THR A 206 -10.14 -0.13 18.67
CA THR A 206 -8.90 -0.86 18.83
C THR A 206 -9.00 -1.94 19.92
N ARG A 207 -8.03 -2.85 19.92
CA ARG A 207 -7.81 -3.88 20.95
C ARG A 207 -6.39 -3.71 21.49
N GLY A 208 -6.23 -3.53 22.79
CA GLY A 208 -4.91 -3.42 23.43
C GLY A 208 -4.90 -2.34 24.50
N ALA A 209 -3.89 -1.47 24.49
CA ALA A 209 -3.71 -0.42 25.48
C ALA A 209 -4.88 0.57 25.51
N TYR A 210 -5.45 0.89 24.35
CA TYR A 210 -6.62 1.74 24.19
C TYR A 210 -7.72 0.96 23.44
N ASP A 211 -8.94 1.45 23.52
CA ASP A 211 -10.11 0.86 22.86
C ASP A 211 -10.70 1.77 21.77
N LEU A 212 -10.45 3.07 21.83
CA LEU A 212 -10.89 4.08 20.85
C LEU A 212 -9.76 5.05 20.55
N PHE A 213 -9.55 5.35 19.26
CA PHE A 213 -8.71 6.45 18.79
C PHE A 213 -9.52 7.37 17.87
N LEU A 214 -9.41 8.67 18.12
CA LEU A 214 -10.03 9.75 17.35
C LEU A 214 -8.93 10.68 16.86
N PHE A 215 -9.04 11.11 15.60
CA PHE A 215 -8.28 12.24 15.06
C PHE A 215 -9.26 13.33 14.64
N MET A 216 -9.02 14.53 15.14
CA MET A 216 -9.91 15.68 15.03
C MET A 216 -9.16 16.87 14.45
N VAL A 217 -9.89 17.71 13.75
CA VAL A 217 -9.42 19.03 13.31
C VAL A 217 -10.34 20.03 13.96
N ALA A 218 -9.82 20.95 14.78
CA ALA A 218 -10.62 21.88 15.57
C ALA A 218 -9.96 23.27 15.65
N PRO A 219 -10.71 24.35 15.95
CA PRO A 219 -10.13 25.70 16.02
C PRO A 219 -9.08 25.89 17.12
N ASP A 220 -9.31 25.26 18.28
CA ASP A 220 -8.42 25.32 19.44
C ASP A 220 -8.62 24.08 20.33
N ILE A 221 -7.79 23.96 21.38
CA ILE A 221 -7.80 22.81 22.30
C ILE A 221 -9.09 22.75 23.11
N ARG A 222 -9.66 23.90 23.49
CA ARG A 222 -10.89 23.95 24.27
C ARG A 222 -12.04 23.39 23.46
N PHE A 223 -12.16 23.79 22.19
CA PHE A 223 -13.17 23.22 21.28
C PHE A 223 -12.99 21.71 21.10
N ALA A 224 -11.75 21.23 21.00
CA ALA A 224 -11.48 19.79 20.89
C ALA A 224 -11.86 19.03 22.16
N GLU A 225 -11.59 19.60 23.34
CA GLU A 225 -11.99 19.03 24.63
C GLU A 225 -13.51 19.04 24.83
N ASP A 226 -14.18 20.15 24.47
CA ASP A 226 -15.65 20.26 24.48
C ASP A 226 -16.26 19.22 23.54
N THR A 227 -15.68 19.01 22.36
CA THR A 227 -16.11 17.95 21.41
C THR A 227 -16.00 16.55 22.04
N VAL A 228 -14.91 16.27 22.77
CA VAL A 228 -14.74 14.99 23.48
C VAL A 228 -15.71 14.88 24.64
N TYR A 229 -15.97 15.97 25.36
CA TYR A 229 -16.93 16.03 26.45
C TYR A 229 -18.37 15.75 25.98
N ASP A 230 -18.80 16.37 24.88
CA ASP A 230 -20.10 16.14 24.26
C ASP A 230 -20.25 14.68 23.82
N LEU A 231 -19.21 14.13 23.20
CA LEU A 231 -19.19 12.72 22.81
C LEU A 231 -19.35 11.79 24.02
N ARG A 232 -18.60 12.05 25.10
CA ARG A 232 -18.68 11.30 26.37
C ARG A 232 -20.05 11.41 27.04
N SER A 233 -20.71 12.55 26.89
CA SER A 233 -22.02 12.83 27.47
C SER A 233 -23.18 12.29 26.63
N SER A 234 -22.91 11.78 25.43
CA SER A 234 -23.94 11.19 24.59
C SER A 234 -24.47 9.87 25.19
N PRO A 235 -25.73 9.48 24.90
CA PRO A 235 -26.33 8.25 25.43
C PRO A 235 -25.53 6.97 25.11
N VAL A 236 -24.74 6.98 24.03
CA VAL A 236 -23.88 5.87 23.61
C VAL A 236 -22.72 5.65 24.60
N PHE A 237 -22.22 6.72 25.21
CA PHE A 237 -21.05 6.71 26.09
C PHE A 237 -21.37 6.89 27.57
N GLU A 238 -22.55 7.41 27.91
CA GLU A 238 -22.98 7.70 29.29
C GLU A 238 -22.74 6.52 30.24
N ASN A 239 -22.96 5.30 29.75
CA ASN A 239 -22.81 4.06 30.51
C ASN A 239 -21.49 3.31 30.27
N CYS A 240 -20.51 3.93 29.61
CA CYS A 240 -19.22 3.33 29.27
C CYS A 240 -18.08 4.05 30.02
N PRO A 241 -17.89 3.79 31.33
CA PRO A 241 -16.85 4.46 32.10
C PRO A 241 -15.47 4.13 31.53
N GLY A 242 -14.64 5.15 31.38
CA GLY A 242 -13.32 5.02 30.79
C GLY A 242 -12.40 6.19 31.09
N THR A 243 -11.11 5.96 30.87
CA THR A 243 -10.08 7.01 30.93
C THR A 243 -9.90 7.58 29.53
N TRP A 244 -9.92 8.90 29.41
CA TRP A 244 -9.79 9.63 28.16
C TRP A 244 -8.58 10.54 28.21
N TYR A 245 -7.85 10.62 27.10
CA TYR A 245 -6.76 11.56 26.89
C TYR A 245 -7.06 12.33 25.60
N SER A 246 -7.01 13.66 25.67
CA SER A 246 -7.11 14.57 24.53
C SER A 246 -5.81 15.36 24.44
N SER A 247 -5.31 15.56 23.22
CA SER A 247 -4.02 16.21 23.01
C SER A 247 -3.95 16.90 21.66
N TYR A 248 -3.15 17.97 21.58
CA TYR A 248 -2.65 18.46 20.31
C TYR A 248 -1.81 17.39 19.60
N TYR A 249 -1.79 17.45 18.27
CA TYR A 249 -0.97 16.59 17.43
C TYR A 249 -0.10 17.45 16.50
N GLN A 250 1.22 17.28 16.61
CA GLN A 250 2.17 17.89 15.69
C GLN A 250 2.61 16.87 14.64
N GLN A 251 2.20 17.09 13.40
CA GLN A 251 2.42 16.16 12.30
C GLN A 251 3.91 16.00 11.94
N GLY A 252 4.37 14.75 11.89
CA GLY A 252 5.69 14.36 11.38
C GLY A 252 5.62 13.70 9.99
N ILE A 253 5.06 12.49 9.92
CA ILE A 253 4.84 11.71 8.68
C ILE A 253 3.37 11.35 8.52
N GLY A 254 2.98 11.11 7.27
CA GLY A 254 1.65 10.61 6.95
C GLY A 254 0.62 11.71 6.81
N HIS A 255 -0.61 11.33 6.51
CA HIS A 255 -1.75 12.25 6.53
C HIS A 255 -3.01 11.43 6.78
N ILE A 256 -3.93 11.98 7.58
CA ILE A 256 -5.30 11.47 7.69
C ILE A 256 -6.14 12.24 6.69
N MET A 257 -7.01 11.57 5.95
CA MET A 257 -7.86 12.28 4.99
C MET A 257 -8.92 13.11 5.69
N LEU A 258 -9.24 14.27 5.12
CA LEU A 258 -10.34 15.09 5.59
C LEU A 258 -11.65 14.53 5.03
N ARG A 259 -12.65 14.39 5.89
CA ARG A 259 -14.01 14.00 5.49
C ARG A 259 -14.66 15.14 4.71
N ASP A 260 -15.53 14.79 3.76
CA ASP A 260 -16.34 15.78 3.02
C ASP A 260 -17.12 16.71 3.94
N SER A 261 -17.59 16.20 5.09
CA SER A 261 -18.30 16.97 6.11
C SER A 261 -17.45 18.10 6.71
N PHE A 262 -16.12 17.98 6.73
CA PHE A 262 -15.25 19.08 7.15
C PHE A 262 -15.31 20.26 6.17
N PHE A 263 -15.48 20.00 4.88
CA PHE A 263 -15.65 21.08 3.89
C PHE A 263 -16.97 21.81 4.07
N ASP A 264 -17.98 21.21 4.69
CA ASP A 264 -19.21 21.95 5.04
C ASP A 264 -18.94 23.01 6.11
N ILE A 265 -17.98 22.79 7.01
CA ILE A 265 -17.49 23.81 7.95
C ILE A 265 -16.76 24.92 7.20
N LEU A 266 -15.92 24.57 6.22
CA LEU A 266 -15.16 25.53 5.42
C LEU A 266 -16.04 26.43 4.54
N LYS A 267 -17.29 26.03 4.24
CA LYS A 267 -18.25 26.92 3.55
C LYS A 267 -18.46 28.23 4.32
N ASN A 268 -18.44 28.17 5.65
CA ASN A 268 -18.60 29.35 6.51
C ASN A 268 -17.35 30.27 6.50
N LYS A 269 -16.24 29.80 5.92
CA LYS A 269 -14.99 30.56 5.75
C LYS A 269 -14.87 31.17 4.34
N ILE A 270 -15.89 31.03 3.48
CA ILE A 270 -15.88 31.66 2.15
C ILE A 270 -16.11 33.17 2.31
N TRP A 271 -15.14 33.97 1.88
CA TRP A 271 -15.24 35.42 1.89
C TRP A 271 -16.25 35.89 0.85
N GLN A 272 -17.19 36.72 1.32
CA GLN A 272 -18.09 37.49 0.49
C GLN A 272 -17.79 38.97 0.72
N ARG A 273 -17.62 39.72 -0.37
CA ARG A 273 -17.39 41.15 -0.28
C ARG A 273 -18.67 41.84 0.17
N THR A 274 -18.65 42.41 1.36
CA THR A 274 -19.73 43.25 1.89
C THR A 274 -19.21 44.67 2.15
N LYS A 275 -20.07 45.59 2.61
CA LYS A 275 -19.62 46.93 3.02
C LYS A 275 -18.78 46.85 4.30
N GLU A 276 -19.12 45.90 5.18
CA GLU A 276 -18.52 45.67 6.48
C GLU A 276 -17.20 44.90 6.37
N THR A 277 -17.09 43.98 5.40
CA THR A 277 -15.89 43.15 5.14
C THR A 277 -15.37 43.34 3.71
N PRO A 278 -14.84 44.55 3.36
CA PRO A 278 -14.43 44.86 2.00
C PRO A 278 -13.16 44.11 1.55
N ARG A 279 -12.44 43.46 2.48
CA ARG A 279 -11.21 42.71 2.22
C ARG A 279 -11.28 41.32 2.84
N LYS A 280 -10.67 40.35 2.15
CA LYS A 280 -10.53 38.96 2.63
C LYS A 280 -9.64 38.92 3.87
N GLN A 281 -10.09 38.25 4.94
CA GLN A 281 -9.27 37.97 6.13
C GLN A 281 -8.36 36.76 5.89
N LYS A 282 -7.33 36.60 6.73
CA LYS A 282 -6.31 35.54 6.56
C LYS A 282 -6.90 34.14 6.63
N ASP A 283 -7.90 33.94 7.47
CA ASP A 283 -8.57 32.66 7.69
C ASP A 283 -9.75 32.42 6.74
N GLN A 284 -9.92 33.27 5.71
CA GLN A 284 -10.99 33.15 4.73
C GLN A 284 -10.50 32.71 3.34
N LEU A 285 -11.39 32.03 2.63
CA LEU A 285 -11.19 31.50 1.28
C LEU A 285 -11.98 32.30 0.24
N PHE A 286 -11.43 32.49 -0.95
CA PHE A 286 -12.27 32.80 -2.11
C PHE A 286 -13.10 31.57 -2.50
N LEU A 287 -14.25 31.77 -3.17
CA LEU A 287 -15.09 30.66 -3.66
C LEU A 287 -14.29 29.66 -4.51
N ARG A 288 -13.43 30.14 -5.41
CA ARG A 288 -12.55 29.29 -6.23
C ARG A 288 -11.54 28.49 -5.42
N GLU A 289 -11.03 29.02 -4.31
CA GLU A 289 -10.08 28.31 -3.44
C GLU A 289 -10.81 27.18 -2.71
N TYR A 290 -11.98 27.46 -2.14
CA TYR A 290 -12.85 26.46 -1.53
C TYR A 290 -13.25 25.36 -2.52
N ALA A 291 -13.77 25.73 -3.70
CA ALA A 291 -14.19 24.79 -4.74
C ALA A 291 -13.03 23.87 -5.16
N THR A 292 -11.86 24.46 -5.43
CA THR A 292 -10.66 23.72 -5.83
C THR A 292 -10.22 22.74 -4.74
N LEU A 293 -10.14 23.18 -3.48
CA LEU A 293 -9.77 22.32 -2.35
C LEU A 293 -10.77 21.17 -2.15
N LYS A 294 -12.07 21.47 -2.18
CA LYS A 294 -13.12 20.47 -1.97
C LYS A 294 -13.12 19.39 -3.05
N GLU A 295 -13.15 19.79 -4.31
CA GLU A 295 -13.23 18.82 -5.40
C GLU A 295 -11.96 17.98 -5.53
N LEU A 296 -10.78 18.57 -5.27
CA LEU A 296 -9.52 17.81 -5.26
C LEU A 296 -9.36 16.91 -4.04
N ASN A 297 -9.96 17.23 -2.89
CA ASN A 297 -10.01 16.32 -1.75
C ASN A 297 -10.77 15.03 -2.10
N ASN A 298 -11.86 15.17 -2.87
CA ASN A 298 -12.70 14.06 -3.28
C ASN A 298 -12.11 13.28 -4.45
N ASN A 299 -11.52 13.99 -5.42
CA ASN A 299 -10.80 13.39 -6.54
C ASN A 299 -9.67 14.31 -7.01
N GLY A 300 -8.45 14.01 -6.57
CA GLY A 300 -7.25 14.75 -6.92
C GLY A 300 -6.90 14.77 -8.42
N LEU A 301 -7.51 13.89 -9.22
CA LEU A 301 -7.36 13.84 -10.69
C LEU A 301 -8.53 14.44 -11.46
N ILE A 302 -9.51 15.05 -10.80
CA ILE A 302 -10.59 15.74 -11.51
C ILE A 302 -10.01 16.79 -12.48
N GLU A 303 -10.63 16.90 -13.66
CA GLU A 303 -10.29 17.93 -14.64
C GLU A 303 -10.67 19.30 -14.09
N PHE A 304 -9.77 20.28 -14.22
CA PHE A 304 -10.01 21.62 -13.68
C PHE A 304 -11.22 22.31 -14.31
N SER A 305 -11.47 22.08 -15.59
CA SER A 305 -12.66 22.58 -16.30
C SER A 305 -13.97 22.09 -15.68
N LYS A 306 -14.01 20.86 -15.16
CA LYS A 306 -15.19 20.33 -14.44
C LYS A 306 -15.42 21.04 -13.10
N ILE A 307 -14.35 21.45 -12.42
CA ILE A 307 -14.47 22.29 -11.22
C ILE A 307 -15.00 23.67 -11.61
N ASP A 308 -14.47 24.26 -12.67
CA ASP A 308 -14.93 25.56 -13.17
C ASP A 308 -16.42 25.53 -13.54
N GLU A 309 -16.85 24.52 -14.30
CA GLU A 309 -18.25 24.31 -14.69
C GLU A 309 -19.16 24.13 -13.45
N LYS A 310 -18.79 23.22 -12.54
CA LYS A 310 -19.60 22.89 -11.35
C LYS A 310 -19.86 24.08 -10.44
N TYR A 311 -18.93 25.03 -10.38
CA TYR A 311 -19.02 26.21 -9.51
C TYR A 311 -19.22 27.52 -10.28
N ASN A 312 -19.51 27.45 -11.59
CA ASN A 312 -19.68 28.60 -12.48
C ASN A 312 -18.51 29.60 -12.39
N LEU A 313 -17.27 29.08 -12.39
CA LEU A 313 -16.04 29.87 -12.40
C LEU A 313 -15.63 30.18 -13.84
N LYS A 314 -14.82 31.22 -14.03
CA LYS A 314 -14.20 31.51 -15.33
C LYS A 314 -13.28 30.36 -15.74
N GLU A 315 -13.30 29.96 -17.01
CA GLU A 315 -12.42 28.93 -17.57
C GLU A 315 -10.94 29.13 -17.17
N GLY A 316 -10.32 28.06 -16.66
CA GLY A 316 -8.93 28.03 -16.22
C GLY A 316 -8.72 28.54 -14.78
N SER A 317 -9.78 29.01 -14.10
CA SER A 317 -9.68 29.54 -12.74
C SER A 317 -9.24 28.47 -11.75
N ALA A 318 -9.79 27.27 -11.82
CA ALA A 318 -9.43 26.17 -10.93
C ALA A 318 -7.98 25.72 -11.13
N GLN A 319 -7.48 25.67 -12.37
CA GLN A 319 -6.08 25.33 -12.64
C GLN A 319 -5.13 26.39 -12.06
N TYR A 320 -5.40 27.67 -12.34
CA TYR A 320 -4.63 28.77 -11.75
C TYR A 320 -4.64 28.70 -10.22
N THR A 321 -5.83 28.46 -9.65
CA THR A 321 -6.02 28.37 -8.19
C THR A 321 -5.27 27.19 -7.60
N TYR A 322 -5.24 26.04 -8.26
CA TYR A 322 -4.47 24.87 -7.84
C TYR A 322 -2.97 25.20 -7.67
N HIS A 323 -2.36 25.80 -8.70
CA HIS A 323 -0.95 26.20 -8.63
C HIS A 323 -0.69 27.26 -7.55
N LYS A 324 -1.63 28.21 -7.38
CA LYS A 324 -1.58 29.22 -6.32
C LYS A 324 -1.63 28.58 -4.93
N LEU A 325 -2.54 27.63 -4.70
CA LEU A 325 -2.70 26.94 -3.42
C LEU A 325 -1.43 26.15 -3.03
N ILE A 326 -0.71 25.60 -4.01
CA ILE A 326 0.59 24.96 -3.75
C ILE A 326 1.64 26.01 -3.39
N ALA A 327 1.73 27.10 -4.16
CA ALA A 327 2.71 28.16 -3.91
C ALA A 327 2.52 28.89 -2.58
N GLU A 328 1.28 28.95 -2.07
CA GLU A 328 0.93 29.57 -0.78
C GLU A 328 0.92 28.57 0.39
N ASP A 329 1.46 27.35 0.21
CA ASP A 329 1.47 26.28 1.22
C ASP A 329 0.08 25.94 1.78
N MET A 330 -0.99 26.20 1.02
CA MET A 330 -2.35 25.78 1.36
C MET A 330 -2.53 24.28 1.06
N MET A 331 -1.92 23.80 -0.01
CA MET A 331 -1.93 22.40 -0.40
C MET A 331 -0.50 21.95 -0.62
N LYS A 332 -0.10 20.83 -0.01
CA LYS A 332 1.25 20.32 -0.24
C LYS A 332 1.39 19.67 -1.62
N ARG A 333 0.43 18.79 -1.97
CA ARG A 333 0.38 18.03 -3.22
C ARG A 333 -0.95 17.29 -3.38
N ILE A 334 -1.19 16.79 -4.58
CA ILE A 334 -2.07 15.64 -4.78
C ILE A 334 -1.30 14.35 -4.43
N THR A 335 -1.99 13.39 -3.82
CA THR A 335 -1.45 12.09 -3.42
C THR A 335 -2.51 11.00 -3.66
N ILE A 336 -2.11 9.74 -3.46
CA ILE A 336 -3.02 8.61 -3.31
C ILE A 336 -3.35 8.32 -1.84
N ALA A 337 -4.46 7.63 -1.65
CA ALA A 337 -4.76 6.81 -0.50
C ALA A 337 -5.38 5.47 -0.98
N MET A 338 -5.09 4.38 -0.26
CA MET A 338 -5.50 3.01 -0.60
C MET A 338 -6.59 2.53 0.35
N ASP A 339 -7.70 2.07 -0.20
CA ASP A 339 -8.81 1.51 0.60
C ASP A 339 -8.65 0.03 0.92
N LYS A 340 -7.85 -0.70 0.12
CA LYS A 340 -7.67 -2.15 0.22
C LYS A 340 -6.19 -2.55 0.21
N PRO A 341 -5.35 -1.98 1.10
CA PRO A 341 -3.96 -2.40 1.17
C PRO A 341 -3.88 -3.87 1.61
N PRO A 342 -2.85 -4.63 1.20
CA PRO A 342 -2.75 -6.07 1.45
C PRO A 342 -2.14 -6.31 2.84
N ILE A 343 -2.77 -5.76 3.87
CA ILE A 343 -2.28 -5.78 5.26
C ILE A 343 -3.02 -6.82 6.08
N LYS A 344 -2.34 -7.34 7.10
CA LYS A 344 -2.91 -8.23 8.11
C LYS A 344 -3.54 -7.41 9.23
N ASP A 345 -2.75 -6.55 9.88
CA ASP A 345 -3.21 -5.69 10.96
C ASP A 345 -2.73 -4.24 10.78
N THR A 346 -3.44 -3.30 11.40
CA THR A 346 -2.98 -1.92 11.61
C THR A 346 -2.80 -1.72 13.11
N ALA A 347 -1.66 -1.20 13.54
CA ALA A 347 -1.34 -0.94 14.94
C ALA A 347 -1.17 0.56 15.18
N ILE A 348 -1.74 1.02 16.29
CA ILE A 348 -1.50 2.35 16.87
C ILE A 348 -0.58 2.16 18.06
N ILE A 349 0.61 2.72 17.99
CA ILE A 349 1.64 2.64 19.02
C ILE A 349 1.82 4.05 19.59
N ILE A 350 1.66 4.18 20.91
CA ILE A 350 1.99 5.39 21.64
C ILE A 350 3.28 5.13 22.41
N ALA A 351 4.33 5.89 22.08
CA ALA A 351 5.59 5.92 22.78
C ALA A 351 5.56 7.05 23.82
N GLU A 352 5.19 6.72 25.06
CA GLU A 352 5.18 7.66 26.18
C GLU A 352 6.62 7.97 26.59
N GLN A 353 6.99 9.24 26.57
CA GLN A 353 8.33 9.69 26.93
C GLN A 353 8.45 9.80 28.46
N LEU A 354 9.31 8.96 29.03
CA LEU A 354 9.58 8.94 30.47
C LEU A 354 10.86 9.72 30.83
N ASP A 355 11.87 9.69 29.96
CA ASP A 355 13.14 10.40 30.12
C ASP A 355 13.44 11.23 28.87
N VAL A 356 13.25 12.55 28.99
CA VAL A 356 13.41 13.49 27.88
C VAL A 356 14.85 13.56 27.37
N ASN A 357 15.83 13.45 28.26
CA ASN A 357 17.24 13.55 27.90
C ASN A 357 17.68 12.32 27.13
N LYS A 358 17.31 11.13 27.63
CA LYS A 358 17.61 9.86 26.96
C LYS A 358 16.92 9.75 25.62
N PHE A 359 15.68 10.21 25.52
CA PHE A 359 14.94 10.25 24.26
C PHE A 359 15.60 11.19 23.25
N ASN A 360 15.92 12.42 23.67
CA ASN A 360 16.54 13.41 22.78
C ASN A 360 17.92 12.97 22.29
N ALA A 361 18.70 12.26 23.11
CA ALA A 361 19.98 11.68 22.71
C ALA A 361 19.86 10.64 21.58
N HIS A 362 18.70 9.99 21.44
CA HIS A 362 18.42 8.96 20.43
C HIS A 362 17.43 9.39 19.35
N LYS A 363 17.02 10.67 19.35
CA LYS A 363 16.04 11.21 18.40
C LYS A 363 16.43 11.02 16.93
N LYS A 364 17.73 11.08 16.63
CA LYS A 364 18.28 10.81 15.29
C LYS A 364 18.05 9.37 14.85
N ASP A 365 18.25 8.41 15.75
CA ASP A 365 18.03 6.99 15.48
C ASP A 365 16.55 6.74 15.15
N TYR A 366 15.65 7.37 15.90
CA TYR A 366 14.22 7.38 15.61
C TYR A 366 13.87 7.95 14.23
N TYR A 367 14.47 9.08 13.83
CA TYR A 367 14.24 9.65 12.50
C TYR A 367 14.71 8.72 11.39
N ILE A 368 15.88 8.09 11.53
CA ILE A 368 16.39 7.10 10.58
C ILE A 368 15.45 5.89 10.50
N GLU A 369 15.03 5.38 11.66
CA GLU A 369 14.08 4.26 11.77
C GLU A 369 12.75 4.58 11.08
N THR A 370 12.26 5.82 11.23
CA THR A 370 11.01 6.30 10.66
C THR A 370 11.08 6.49 9.14
N LEU A 371 12.26 6.86 8.62
CA LEU A 371 12.51 7.04 7.19
C LEU A 371 12.89 5.74 6.47
N SER A 372 13.11 4.65 7.22
CA SER A 372 13.47 3.36 6.66
C SER A 372 12.41 2.86 5.67
N ASP A 373 12.87 2.47 4.48
CA ASP A 373 11.99 2.04 3.42
C ASP A 373 11.82 0.53 3.43
N SER A 374 10.57 0.07 3.42
CA SER A 374 10.22 -1.34 3.33
C SER A 374 9.99 -1.74 1.86
N ASN A 375 10.24 -3.00 1.50
CA ASN A 375 9.82 -3.52 0.19
C ASN A 375 8.32 -3.91 0.18
N THR A 376 7.48 -3.08 0.81
CA THR A 376 6.04 -3.30 0.93
C THR A 376 5.27 -2.20 0.21
N PRO A 377 3.99 -2.41 -0.12
CA PRO A 377 3.16 -1.42 -0.79
C PRO A 377 2.85 -0.16 0.03
N LEU A 378 3.28 -0.08 1.29
CA LEU A 378 3.06 1.05 2.19
C LEU A 378 4.39 1.54 2.81
N ASN A 379 4.39 2.77 3.32
CA ASN A 379 5.46 3.18 4.23
C ASN A 379 5.39 2.38 5.54
N LYS A 380 6.54 2.25 6.21
CA LYS A 380 6.62 1.61 7.53
C LYS A 380 5.68 2.26 8.55
N TYR A 381 5.62 3.58 8.56
CA TYR A 381 4.65 4.35 9.34
C TYR A 381 3.77 5.16 8.40
N ILE A 382 2.44 4.96 8.51
CA ILE A 382 1.45 5.67 7.69
C ILE A 382 1.06 7.01 8.31
N PHE A 383 1.28 7.16 9.62
CA PHE A 383 1.02 8.36 10.41
C PHE A 383 2.00 8.38 11.58
N ALA A 384 2.68 9.50 11.80
CA ALA A 384 3.61 9.67 12.91
C ALA A 384 3.69 11.14 13.33
N GLY A 385 3.69 11.41 14.63
CA GLY A 385 3.89 12.77 15.13
C GLY A 385 3.90 12.87 16.63
N ASP A 386 4.20 14.08 17.12
CA ASP A 386 4.33 14.35 18.54
C ASP A 386 2.95 14.61 19.17
N ILE A 387 2.77 14.15 20.40
CA ILE A 387 1.55 14.33 21.20
C ILE A 387 1.91 14.84 22.60
N GLY A 388 1.03 15.64 23.18
CA GLY A 388 1.18 16.25 24.50
C GLY A 388 0.62 15.44 25.67
N SER A 389 -0.40 14.61 25.45
CA SER A 389 -1.04 13.80 26.51
C SER A 389 -1.44 12.40 26.01
N PRO A 390 -0.77 11.33 26.48
CA PRO A 390 0.49 11.37 27.22
C PRO A 390 1.61 12.02 26.38
N TYR A 391 2.59 12.65 27.04
CA TYR A 391 3.68 13.32 26.33
C TYR A 391 4.56 12.29 25.61
N GLY A 392 4.73 12.43 24.30
CA GLY A 392 5.53 11.49 23.50
C GLY A 392 5.17 11.49 22.03
N ILE A 393 5.20 10.30 21.41
CA ILE A 393 4.98 10.12 19.98
C ILE A 393 3.84 9.12 19.74
N ILE A 394 2.98 9.44 18.78
CA ILE A 394 2.04 8.48 18.21
C ILE A 394 2.54 8.00 16.85
N LEU A 395 2.42 6.69 16.63
CA LEU A 395 2.77 6.00 15.39
C LEU A 395 1.59 5.12 14.97
N ILE A 396 1.24 5.15 13.68
CA ILE A 396 0.36 4.16 13.06
C ILE A 396 1.18 3.40 12.03
N THR A 397 1.19 2.08 12.17
CA THR A 397 1.93 1.15 11.31
C THR A 397 1.04 0.01 10.85
N THR A 398 1.50 -0.75 9.87
CA THR A 398 0.78 -1.89 9.29
C THR A 398 1.68 -3.11 9.27
N THR A 399 1.11 -4.28 9.49
CA THR A 399 1.81 -5.56 9.39
C THR A 399 1.28 -6.42 8.26
N TYR A 400 2.12 -7.34 7.79
CA TYR A 400 1.81 -8.28 6.71
C TYR A 400 1.84 -9.73 7.19
N SER A 401 2.43 -9.99 8.37
CA SER A 401 2.52 -11.32 8.97
C SER A 401 2.47 -11.27 10.50
N ASP A 402 2.24 -12.43 11.12
CA ASP A 402 2.29 -12.58 12.58
C ASP A 402 3.69 -12.27 13.13
N GLY A 403 3.77 -11.69 14.33
CA GLY A 403 5.05 -11.40 14.99
C GLY A 403 5.76 -10.12 14.50
N GLU A 404 5.19 -9.39 13.54
CA GLU A 404 5.79 -8.15 13.03
C GLU A 404 5.65 -6.98 14.00
N ILE A 405 4.60 -6.94 14.81
CA ILE A 405 4.35 -5.85 15.76
C ILE A 405 5.43 -5.85 16.84
N GLU A 406 5.74 -7.02 17.38
CA GLU A 406 6.77 -7.23 18.39
C GLU A 406 8.14 -6.80 17.85
N LYS A 407 8.45 -7.12 16.59
CA LYS A 407 9.69 -6.66 15.93
C LYS A 407 9.73 -5.14 15.77
N ILE A 408 8.60 -4.51 15.44
CA ILE A 408 8.49 -3.06 15.35
C ILE A 408 8.69 -2.44 16.75
N GLU A 409 8.05 -2.98 17.78
CA GLU A 409 8.21 -2.54 19.18
C GLU A 409 9.66 -2.65 19.65
N GLU A 410 10.32 -3.78 19.41
CA GLU A 410 11.74 -3.98 19.74
C GLU A 410 12.65 -2.97 19.01
N SER A 411 12.34 -2.68 17.75
CA SER A 411 13.07 -1.68 16.96
C SER A 411 12.84 -0.25 17.48
N LEU A 412 11.60 0.07 17.84
CA LEU A 412 11.21 1.34 18.44
C LEU A 412 11.86 1.55 19.81
N ILE A 413 11.87 0.57 20.70
CA ILE A 413 12.53 0.67 22.02
C ILE A 413 14.05 0.91 21.87
N ARG A 414 14.68 0.29 20.85
CA ARG A 414 16.10 0.49 20.57
C ARG A 414 16.41 1.89 20.04
N SER A 415 15.54 2.42 19.20
CA SER A 415 15.71 3.72 18.52
C SER A 415 15.15 4.92 19.30
N MET A 416 14.22 4.70 20.22
CA MET A 416 13.59 5.72 21.08
C MET A 416 13.84 5.39 22.56
N ARG A 417 15.09 5.41 23.00
CA ARG A 417 15.36 5.07 24.41
C ARG A 417 14.73 6.09 25.36
N GLY A 418 14.28 5.64 26.53
CA GLY A 418 13.62 6.54 27.50
C GLY A 418 12.12 6.70 27.27
N CYS A 419 11.50 5.84 26.46
CA CYS A 419 10.05 5.73 26.35
C CYS A 419 9.51 4.36 26.79
N THR A 420 8.21 4.29 27.06
CA THR A 420 7.43 3.05 27.13
C THR A 420 6.43 2.98 25.99
N LEU A 421 6.20 1.79 25.44
CA LEU A 421 5.27 1.60 24.34
C LEU A 421 3.90 1.12 24.85
N ARG A 422 2.84 1.68 24.26
CA ARG A 422 1.44 1.31 24.44
C ARG A 422 0.84 1.00 23.08
N THR A 423 0.56 -0.27 22.81
CA THR A 423 0.13 -0.72 21.48
C THR A 423 -1.33 -1.13 21.48
N SER A 424 -2.04 -0.74 20.43
CA SER A 424 -3.44 -1.10 20.20
C SER A 424 -3.65 -1.47 18.73
N ILE A 425 -4.30 -2.61 18.48
CA ILE A 425 -4.59 -3.11 17.13
C ILE A 425 -5.94 -2.60 16.68
N VAL A 426 -6.00 -1.95 15.53
CA VAL A 426 -7.25 -1.48 14.93
C VAL A 426 -8.15 -2.67 14.64
N SER A 427 -9.32 -2.71 15.27
CA SER A 427 -10.34 -3.74 15.03
C SER A 427 -11.38 -3.28 14.00
N SER A 428 -11.69 -1.98 13.95
CA SER A 428 -12.62 -1.44 12.97
C SER A 428 -12.45 0.07 12.80
N ILE A 429 -12.53 0.55 11.55
CA ILE A 429 -12.63 1.97 11.24
C ILE A 429 -14.11 2.36 11.26
N LEU A 430 -14.48 3.30 12.12
CA LEU A 430 -15.85 3.76 12.27
C LEU A 430 -16.18 4.85 11.25
N THR A 431 -15.30 5.85 11.13
CA THR A 431 -15.40 6.93 10.14
C THR A 431 -14.00 7.40 9.74
N GLY A 432 -13.87 8.00 8.55
CA GLY A 432 -12.61 8.52 8.03
C GLY A 432 -11.74 7.50 7.30
N ASN A 433 -10.53 7.92 6.93
CA ASN A 433 -9.54 7.10 6.23
C ASN A 433 -8.12 7.39 6.76
N LEU A 434 -7.33 6.34 6.98
CA LEU A 434 -5.96 6.40 7.49
C LEU A 434 -4.93 6.89 6.45
N GLY A 435 -5.34 7.08 5.19
CA GLY A 435 -4.48 7.63 4.14
C GLY A 435 -3.34 6.68 3.74
N PHE A 436 -3.59 5.37 3.72
CA PHE A 436 -2.60 4.34 3.38
C PHE A 436 -1.92 4.65 2.04
N ARG A 437 -0.59 4.81 2.04
CA ARG A 437 0.19 5.08 0.83
C ARG A 437 1.65 4.68 0.97
N LYS A 438 2.39 4.78 -0.14
CA LYS A 438 3.85 4.60 -0.22
C LYS A 438 4.46 5.88 -0.75
N ILE A 439 4.73 6.86 0.10
CA ILE A 439 5.42 8.08 -0.30
C ILE A 439 6.93 7.89 -0.30
N ASP A 440 7.62 8.60 -1.21
CA ASP A 440 9.05 8.81 -1.11
C ASP A 440 9.37 9.56 0.21
N THR A 441 10.05 8.88 1.13
CA THR A 441 10.36 9.44 2.45
C THR A 441 11.28 10.65 2.37
N SER A 442 12.04 10.81 1.29
CA SER A 442 12.86 12.01 1.05
C SER A 442 12.02 13.29 0.83
N LYS A 443 10.72 13.14 0.55
CA LYS A 443 9.76 14.24 0.37
C LYS A 443 8.94 14.53 1.64
N THR A 444 9.37 13.99 2.79
CA THR A 444 8.69 14.17 4.07
C THR A 444 9.40 15.22 4.93
N TRP A 445 8.65 15.83 5.85
CA TRP A 445 9.20 16.83 6.76
C TRP A 445 10.26 16.25 7.71
N ILE A 446 10.14 14.97 8.10
CA ILE A 446 11.14 14.30 8.93
C ILE A 446 12.49 14.22 8.21
N TYR A 447 12.50 13.95 6.90
CA TYR A 447 13.73 13.97 6.12
C TYR A 447 14.36 15.36 6.05
N GLU A 448 13.55 16.40 5.81
CA GLU A 448 14.02 17.80 5.83
C GLU A 448 14.60 18.19 7.19
N LYS A 449 14.00 17.73 8.29
CA LYS A 449 14.50 17.96 9.66
C LYS A 449 15.82 17.25 9.89
N LEU A 450 15.92 15.98 9.50
CA LEU A 450 17.15 15.20 9.63
C LEU A 450 18.31 15.86 8.86
N LEU A 451 18.08 16.31 7.62
CA LEU A 451 19.10 17.05 6.85
C LEU A 451 19.56 18.34 7.54
N LYS A 452 18.63 19.10 8.13
CA LYS A 452 18.96 20.32 8.88
C LYS A 452 19.80 20.04 10.13
N GLU A 453 19.61 18.89 10.77
CA GLU A 453 20.42 18.47 11.92
C GLU A 453 21.83 18.04 11.48
N TYR A 454 21.96 17.32 10.36
CA TYR A 454 23.27 16.97 9.81
C TYR A 454 24.11 18.19 9.42
N ASN A 455 23.49 19.22 8.84
CA ASN A 455 24.22 20.42 8.39
C ASN A 455 24.61 21.40 9.52
N LYS A 456 24.19 21.15 10.77
CA LYS A 456 24.55 21.97 11.93
C LYS A 456 25.78 21.45 12.68
N GLN A 457 26.24 20.24 12.35
CA GLN A 457 27.49 19.64 12.82
C GLN A 457 28.61 20.01 11.86
#